data_AF-A0A959C7D7-F1
#
_entry.id   AF-A0A959C7D7-F1
#
_cell.length_a   1.000
_cell.length_b   1.000
_cell.length_c   1.000
_cell.angle_alpha   90.00
_cell.angle_beta   90.00
_cell.angle_gamma   90.00
#
_symmetry.space_group_name_H-M   'P 1'
#
loop_
_entity.id
_entity.type
_entity.pdbx_description
1 polymer ?
#
loop_
_entity_poly.entity_id
_entity_poly.type
_entity_poly.pdbx_seq_one_letter_code
_entity_poly.pdbx_strand_id
1 'polypeptide(L)'
;MRILLIAGILLAGCLARLHANYILLPMDESSQHNHLKAYGITYWAISSGAEAYWLLNYRGGSFAFVYTPTFEKECKTRDVSYEVIA
;
A
#
# COMPACT_ATOMS: atom_id res chain seq x y z
N MET A 1 27.45 33.15 1.83
CA MET A 1 26.14 32.93 2.49
C MET A 1 25.15 32.14 1.65
N ARG A 2 24.92 32.42 0.36
CA ARG A 2 23.97 31.64 -0.49
C ARG A 2 24.28 30.14 -0.62
N ILE A 3 25.55 29.75 -0.78
CA ILE A 3 25.95 28.33 -0.88
C ILE A 3 25.69 27.55 0.42
N LEU A 4 25.94 28.17 1.58
CA LEU A 4 25.68 27.56 2.89
C LEU A 4 24.18 27.36 3.14
N LEU A 5 23.35 28.29 2.66
CA LEU A 5 21.88 28.15 2.73
C LEU A 5 21.38 26.99 1.87
N ILE A 6 21.89 26.85 0.64
CA ILE A 6 21.50 25.75 -0.26
C ILE A 6 21.95 24.39 0.30
N ALA A 7 23.18 24.32 0.83
CA ALA A 7 23.69 23.12 1.48
C ALA A 7 22.87 22.73 2.72
N GLY A 8 22.45 23.72 3.52
CA GLY A 8 21.57 23.51 4.68
C GLY A 8 20.19 22.97 4.29
N ILE A 9 19.59 23.48 3.21
CA ILE A 9 18.28 23.01 2.71
C ILE A 9 18.38 21.58 2.16
N LEU A 10 19.43 21.27 1.40
CA LEU A 10 19.64 19.91 0.87
C LEU A 10 19.88 18.89 2.00
N LEU A 11 20.68 19.26 3.00
CA LEU A 11 20.94 18.39 4.16
C LEU A 11 19.66 18.15 4.98
N ALA A 12 18.83 19.17 5.16
CA ALA A 12 17.54 19.03 5.84
C ALA A 12 16.57 18.12 5.06
N GLY A 13 16.55 18.21 3.73
CA GLY A 13 15.75 17.33 2.86
C GLY A 13 16.18 15.87 2.92
N CYS A 14 17.48 15.58 3.02
CA CYS A 14 17.99 14.21 3.16
C CYS A 14 17.65 13.56 4.50
N LEU A 15 17.37 14.35 5.55
CA LEU A 15 16.98 13.84 6.86
C LEU A 15 15.47 13.59 6.99
N ALA A 16 14.68 13.96 5.98
CA ALA A 16 13.24 13.69 5.98
C ALA A 16 12.99 12.19 5.79
N ARG A 17 12.29 11.57 6.76
CA ARG A 17 11.82 10.19 6.61
C ARG A 17 10.63 10.19 5.67
N LEU A 18 10.78 9.52 4.53
CA LEU A 18 9.67 9.18 3.65
C LEU A 18 9.06 7.87 4.16
N HIS A 19 7.78 7.90 4.51
CA HIS A 19 7.02 6.69 4.84
C HIS A 19 6.45 6.09 3.57
N ALA A 20 6.66 4.79 3.38
CA ALA A 20 6.04 4.03 2.31
C ALA A 20 4.68 3.52 2.82
N ASN A 21 3.61 3.93 2.14
CA ASN A 21 2.28 3.43 2.46
C ASN A 21 2.06 2.04 1.85
N TYR A 22 1.18 1.27 2.49
CA TYR A 22 0.70 -0.02 2.01
C TYR A 22 -0.81 0.02 1.84
N ILE A 23 -1.30 -0.78 0.90
CA ILE A 23 -2.71 -1.14 0.82
C ILE A 23 -2.88 -2.43 1.60
N LEU A 24 -3.76 -2.41 2.59
CA LEU A 24 -4.24 -3.58 3.32
C LEU A 24 -5.62 -3.98 2.77
N LEU A 25 -5.73 -5.21 2.28
CA LEU A 25 -7.00 -5.84 1.93
C LEU A 25 -7.43 -6.71 3.12
N PRO A 26 -8.40 -6.27 3.95
CA PRO A 26 -8.94 -7.14 4.98
C PRO A 26 -9.71 -8.28 4.32
N MET A 27 -9.70 -9.46 4.97
CA MET A 27 -10.31 -10.67 4.42
C MET A 27 -11.35 -11.29 5.36
N ASP A 28 -11.62 -10.66 6.52
CA ASP A 28 -12.72 -11.05 7.40
C ASP A 28 -14.08 -10.79 6.74
N GLU A 29 -15.08 -11.56 7.14
CA GLU A 29 -16.44 -11.51 6.57
C GLU A 29 -17.11 -10.14 6.77
N SER A 30 -16.77 -9.43 7.85
CA SER A 30 -17.44 -8.18 8.23
C SER A 30 -16.97 -6.96 7.43
N SER A 31 -15.75 -6.96 6.91
CA SER A 31 -15.15 -5.76 6.30
C SER A 31 -14.88 -5.88 4.81
N GLN A 32 -14.73 -7.09 4.26
CA GLN A 32 -14.45 -7.27 2.84
C GLN A 32 -15.72 -7.47 2.01
N HIS A 33 -15.96 -6.57 1.05
CA HIS A 33 -17.12 -6.68 0.17
C HIS A 33 -16.94 -7.77 -0.91
N ASN A 34 -15.72 -7.98 -1.42
CA ASN A 34 -15.48 -8.89 -2.54
C ASN A 34 -14.18 -9.71 -2.37
N HIS A 35 -14.20 -10.77 -1.56
CA HIS A 35 -13.01 -11.60 -1.25
C HIS A 35 -12.33 -12.18 -2.48
N LEU A 36 -13.08 -12.75 -3.43
CA LEU A 36 -12.49 -13.37 -4.63
C LEU A 36 -11.78 -12.33 -5.51
N LYS A 37 -12.35 -11.12 -5.61
CA LYS A 37 -11.71 -10.02 -6.34
C LYS A 37 -10.50 -9.49 -5.57
N ALA A 38 -10.51 -9.47 -4.24
CA ALA A 38 -9.37 -9.12 -3.42
C ALA A 38 -8.16 -10.05 -3.70
N TYR A 39 -8.40 -11.37 -3.78
CA TYR A 39 -7.38 -12.32 -4.26
C TYR A 39 -6.87 -11.98 -5.66
N GLY A 40 -7.78 -11.64 -6.58
CA GLY A 40 -7.43 -11.22 -7.94
C GLY A 40 -6.54 -9.97 -7.97
N ILE A 41 -6.81 -8.99 -7.11
CA ILE A 41 -5.98 -7.78 -6.95
C ILE A 41 -4.60 -8.14 -6.38
N THR A 42 -4.54 -8.97 -5.32
CA THR A 42 -3.26 -9.41 -4.75
C THR A 42 -2.43 -10.17 -5.80
N TYR A 43 -3.05 -11.08 -6.55
CA TYR A 43 -2.39 -11.78 -7.65
C TYR A 43 -1.88 -10.82 -8.73
N TRP A 44 -2.68 -9.82 -9.09
CA TRP A 44 -2.29 -8.82 -10.08
C TRP A 44 -1.13 -7.94 -9.60
N ALA A 45 -1.10 -7.58 -8.31
CA ALA A 45 0.01 -6.86 -7.69
C ALA A 45 1.31 -7.68 -7.81
N ILE A 46 1.28 -8.95 -7.42
CA ILE A 46 2.42 -9.88 -7.55
C ILE A 46 2.85 -10.02 -9.01
N SER A 47 1.90 -10.19 -9.93
CA SER A 47 2.17 -10.30 -11.37
C SER A 47 2.80 -9.03 -11.96
N SER A 48 2.56 -7.88 -11.33
CA SER A 48 3.16 -6.59 -11.69
C SER A 48 4.53 -6.37 -11.06
N GLY A 49 5.09 -7.38 -10.38
CA GLY A 49 6.40 -7.34 -9.72
C GLY A 49 6.38 -6.70 -8.33
N ALA A 50 5.20 -6.39 -7.77
CA ALA A 50 5.09 -5.92 -6.40
C ALA A 50 5.18 -7.10 -5.41
N GLU A 51 5.83 -6.88 -4.28
CA GLU A 51 5.76 -7.82 -3.15
C GLU A 51 4.41 -7.69 -2.43
N ALA A 52 3.83 -8.82 -2.08
CA ALA A 52 2.61 -8.89 -1.27
C ALA A 52 2.82 -9.80 -0.06
N TYR A 53 2.36 -9.33 1.09
CA TYR A 53 2.39 -10.04 2.36
C TYR A 53 1.05 -10.68 2.63
N TRP A 54 1.07 -11.96 3.01
CA TRP A 54 -0.10 -12.66 3.50
C TRP A 54 -0.08 -12.74 5.03
N LEU A 55 -1.02 -12.04 5.66
CA LEU A 55 -1.14 -11.94 7.10
C LEU A 55 -2.10 -13.03 7.63
N LEU A 56 -1.64 -14.28 7.59
CA LEU A 56 -2.44 -15.49 7.85
C LEU A 56 -3.38 -15.42 9.09
N ASN A 57 -2.90 -14.82 10.18
CA ASN A 57 -3.63 -14.76 11.46
C ASN A 57 -4.16 -13.35 11.78
N TYR A 58 -4.34 -12.50 10.77
CA TYR A 58 -4.84 -11.14 10.94
C TYR A 58 -6.05 -10.93 10.03
N ARG A 59 -7.18 -10.52 10.61
CA ARG A 59 -8.42 -10.13 9.90
C ARG A 59 -8.78 -11.07 8.74
N GLY A 60 -8.88 -12.37 9.05
CA GLY A 60 -9.27 -13.40 8.09
C GLY A 60 -8.20 -13.79 7.07
N GLY A 61 -6.93 -13.47 7.31
CA GLY A 61 -5.85 -13.76 6.36
C GLY A 61 -5.63 -12.62 5.38
N SER A 62 -5.55 -11.38 5.87
CA SER A 62 -5.41 -10.17 5.05
C SER A 62 -4.21 -10.20 4.12
N PHE A 63 -4.29 -9.43 3.03
CA PHE A 63 -3.14 -9.15 2.18
C PHE A 63 -2.67 -7.71 2.36
N ALA A 64 -1.37 -7.48 2.30
CA ALA A 64 -0.80 -6.14 2.25
C ALA A 64 0.21 -6.04 1.11
N PHE A 65 0.21 -4.95 0.36
CA PHE A 65 1.19 -4.69 -0.68
C PHE A 65 1.43 -3.19 -0.82
N VAL A 66 2.51 -2.79 -1.50
CA VAL A 66 2.89 -1.39 -1.64
C VAL A 66 1.74 -0.55 -2.21
N TYR A 67 1.50 0.61 -1.62
CA TYR A 67 0.53 1.55 -2.16
C TYR A 67 1.01 2.10 -3.50
N THR A 68 0.14 2.03 -4.50
CA THR A 68 0.25 2.82 -5.72
C THR A 68 -1.13 3.37 -6.08
N PRO A 69 -1.21 4.56 -6.72
CA PRO A 69 -2.49 5.07 -7.22
C PRO A 69 -3.20 4.09 -8.16
N THR A 70 -2.44 3.29 -8.90
CA THR A 70 -2.94 2.26 -9.82
C THR A 70 -3.64 1.13 -9.07
N PHE A 71 -3.03 0.59 -8.01
CA PHE A 71 -3.65 -0.47 -7.22
C PHE A 71 -4.86 0.03 -6.42
N GLU A 72 -4.77 1.24 -5.85
CA GLU A 72 -5.89 1.85 -5.13
C GLU A 72 -7.10 2.04 -6.07
N LYS A 73 -6.86 2.56 -7.28
CA LYS A 73 -7.89 2.72 -8.29
C LYS A 73 -8.56 1.39 -8.60
N GLU A 74 -7.81 0.31 -8.73
CA GLU A 74 -8.41 -0.99 -9.02
C GLU A 74 -9.19 -1.59 -7.86
N CYS A 75 -8.78 -1.33 -6.62
CA CYS A 75 -9.59 -1.70 -5.46
C CYS A 75 -10.96 -1.01 -5.54
N LYS A 76 -10.99 0.29 -5.84
CA LYS A 76 -12.24 1.06 -6.03
C LYS A 76 -13.07 0.53 -7.20
N THR A 77 -12.44 0.34 -8.38
CA THR A 77 -13.14 -0.09 -9.59
C THR A 77 -13.75 -1.48 -9.46
N ARG A 78 -13.12 -2.37 -8.68
CA ARG A 78 -13.62 -3.73 -8.45
C ARG A 78 -14.50 -3.89 -7.22
N ASP A 79 -14.75 -2.81 -6.48
CA ASP A 79 -15.50 -2.78 -5.22
C ASP A 79 -14.86 -3.69 -4.14
N VAL A 80 -13.53 -3.68 -4.06
CA VAL A 80 -12.77 -4.38 -3.01
C VAL A 80 -12.50 -3.42 -1.87
N SER A 81 -12.88 -3.80 -0.65
CA SER A 81 -12.58 -3.02 0.55
C SER A 81 -11.08 -3.01 0.81
N TYR A 82 -10.52 -1.85 1.13
CA TYR A 82 -9.10 -1.69 1.41
C TYR A 82 -8.83 -0.53 2.38
N GLU A 83 -7.67 -0.56 3.02
CA GLU A 83 -7.16 0.48 3.91
C GLU A 83 -5.76 0.92 3.46
N VAL A 84 -5.45 2.21 3.55
CA VAL A 84 -4.09 2.71 3.33
C VAL A 84 -3.43 2.88 4.69
N ILE A 85 -2.33 2.14 4.93
CA ILE A 85 -1.59 2.13 6.19
C ILE A 85 -0.15 2.62 5.98
N ALA A 86 0.47 3.20 7.01
CA ALA A 86 1.79 3.86 6.97
C ALA A 86 2.83 3.19 7.90
#